data_AF-A0A379MUU7-F1
#
_entry.id   AF-A0A379MUU7-F1
#
_cell.length_a   1.000
_cell.length_b   1.000
_cell.length_c   1.000
_cell.angle_alpha   90.00
_cell.angle_beta   90.00
_cell.angle_gamma   90.00
#
_symmetry.space_group_name_H-M   'P 1'
#
loop_
_entity.id
_entity.type
_entity.pdbx_description
1 polymer ?
#
loop_
_entity_poly.entity_id
_entity_poly.type
_entity_poly.pdbx_seq_one_letter_code
_entity_poly.pdbx_strand_id
1 'polypeptide(L)'
;MSNTQYAVCHLQRGSGNDSGMSCHIERKDAKGKVYVPVNADADRTHLNRELVRFPDGVSNRTEAIQHRIETAGLRRKVSKNQTKAIRVMLTGTHEQMMEIANDGKLGSWIDANLKWLRETFGDDNLVSCVLHMDEKTPHLHATVVPIVTGERIRRKREGEKKYETKSGPRLSADDVMRRTKLHEYQNSYAKAMKPFGLQRGIVGSTAKHQANSEYYRQQVIQYEEDIAKLQADVEKAQEGRNTILAWFGKGDLSKAKKELADKDVLIAELNKQIKELQAEKARLQEQHKSEIGKLRNGYQKEIDKAIHQAEVAERQFKEKDALIDRQRKQISLLDRKANPQRYSLSSGAELVRVNVSNYRNPSLHIWTRVGEELFENIKFQIDYDVAQRHFNGQITDEEFVNAVFESQEQVNGKQAELLGAAFTLVAGGPAEVHVGTGSGGSSSDLPWGEQKKGNRR
;
A
#
# COMPACT_ATOMS: atom_id res chain seq x y z
N MET A 1 -28.73 17.05 30.97
CA MET A 1 -27.38 17.01 30.37
C MET A 1 -26.81 18.42 30.41
N SER A 2 -25.53 18.62 30.74
CA SER A 2 -24.97 19.99 30.82
C SER A 2 -25.06 20.65 29.44
N ASN A 3 -25.55 21.89 29.37
CA ASN A 3 -25.75 22.68 28.15
C ASN A 3 -24.41 23.17 27.52
N THR A 4 -23.34 22.40 27.69
CA THR A 4 -21.97 22.79 27.38
C THR A 4 -21.70 22.59 25.89
N GLN A 5 -21.34 23.68 25.21
CA GLN A 5 -21.01 23.70 23.79
C GLN A 5 -19.49 23.51 23.62
N TYR A 6 -19.06 22.50 22.87
CA TYR A 6 -17.65 22.13 22.76
C TYR A 6 -17.06 22.48 21.39
N ALA A 7 -15.85 23.01 21.40
CA ALA A 7 -15.00 23.12 20.23
C ALA A 7 -14.49 21.73 19.84
N VAL A 8 -14.62 21.39 18.55
CA VAL A 8 -14.16 20.11 18.01
C VAL A 8 -13.00 20.37 17.06
N CYS A 9 -11.82 19.86 17.40
CA CYS A 9 -10.65 19.81 16.54
C CYS A 9 -10.14 18.38 16.49
N HIS A 10 -10.24 17.76 15.32
CA HIS A 10 -9.83 16.38 15.11
C HIS A 10 -8.80 16.29 14.00
N LEU A 11 -7.68 15.62 14.27
CA LEU A 11 -6.59 15.43 13.31
C LEU A 11 -6.50 13.95 12.91
N GLN A 12 -6.46 13.69 11.61
CA GLN A 12 -6.33 12.35 11.04
C GLN A 12 -5.19 12.31 10.02
N ARG A 13 -4.41 11.22 10.02
CA ARG A 13 -3.37 11.01 9.00
C ARG A 13 -4.04 10.62 7.68
N GLY A 14 -3.64 11.28 6.59
CA GLY A 14 -3.99 10.85 5.25
C GLY A 14 -3.29 9.55 4.87
N SER A 15 -3.95 8.76 4.02
CA SER A 15 -3.44 7.49 3.48
C SER A 15 -3.05 7.66 2.01
N GLY A 16 -1.91 7.09 1.61
CA GLY A 16 -1.42 7.15 0.23
C GLY A 16 -1.28 8.59 -0.30
N ASN A 17 -1.92 8.88 -1.42
CA ASN A 17 -1.97 10.23 -2.04
C ASN A 17 -3.16 11.08 -1.58
N ASP A 18 -4.01 10.55 -0.68
CA ASP A 18 -5.18 11.22 -0.13
C ASP A 18 -6.28 11.61 -1.15
N SER A 19 -6.22 11.10 -2.39
CA SER A 19 -7.11 11.48 -3.50
C SER A 19 -8.59 11.19 -3.26
N GLY A 20 -8.92 10.03 -2.68
CA GLY A 20 -10.31 9.70 -2.33
C GLY A 20 -10.94 10.71 -1.36
N MET A 21 -10.12 11.34 -0.52
CA MET A 21 -10.60 12.40 0.37
C MET A 21 -10.69 13.77 -0.29
N SER A 22 -9.85 14.06 -1.28
CA SER A 22 -10.05 15.23 -2.13
C SER A 22 -11.44 15.18 -2.79
N CYS A 23 -11.87 14.01 -3.27
CA CYS A 23 -13.20 13.89 -3.88
C CYS A 23 -14.34 14.27 -2.94
N HIS A 24 -14.27 13.82 -1.70
CA HIS A 24 -15.26 14.13 -0.67
C HIS A 24 -15.24 15.61 -0.27
N ILE A 25 -14.05 16.19 -0.10
CA ILE A 25 -13.87 17.58 0.35
C ILE A 25 -14.27 18.59 -0.74
N GLU A 26 -13.84 18.36 -1.98
CA GLU A 26 -14.03 19.31 -3.09
C GLU A 26 -15.37 19.10 -3.81
N ARG A 27 -16.12 18.05 -3.43
CA ARG A 27 -17.36 17.61 -4.09
C ARG A 27 -17.18 17.36 -5.59
N LYS A 28 -15.99 16.92 -6.00
CA LYS A 28 -15.58 16.67 -7.39
C LYS A 28 -14.75 15.39 -7.47
N ASP A 29 -15.03 14.52 -8.44
CA ASP A 29 -14.17 13.36 -8.68
C ASP A 29 -12.84 13.74 -9.36
N ALA A 30 -11.95 12.76 -9.56
CA ALA A 30 -10.65 12.97 -10.19
C ALA A 30 -10.73 13.49 -11.65
N LYS A 31 -11.91 13.47 -12.28
CA LYS A 31 -12.16 14.02 -13.62
C LYS A 31 -12.88 15.37 -13.56
N GLY A 32 -13.07 15.93 -12.36
CA GLY A 32 -13.78 17.19 -12.13
C GLY A 32 -15.30 17.07 -12.15
N LYS A 33 -15.87 15.86 -12.20
CA LYS A 33 -17.33 15.67 -12.18
C LYS A 33 -17.87 15.82 -10.76
N VAL A 34 -19.03 16.45 -10.62
CA VAL A 34 -19.70 16.64 -9.33
C VAL A 34 -19.89 15.30 -8.59
N TYR A 35 -19.46 15.28 -7.33
CA TYR A 35 -19.58 14.18 -6.38
C TYR A 35 -20.22 14.71 -5.09
N VAL A 36 -21.45 14.27 -4.80
CA VAL A 36 -22.15 14.60 -3.55
C VAL A 36 -22.41 13.31 -2.77
N PRO A 37 -21.87 13.16 -1.54
CA PRO A 37 -22.12 12.00 -0.71
C PRO A 37 -23.57 12.00 -0.16
N VAL A 38 -24.06 10.86 0.34
CA VAL A 38 -25.47 10.70 0.76
C VAL A 38 -25.84 11.57 1.94
N ASN A 39 -24.90 11.77 2.87
CA ASN A 39 -25.07 12.62 4.04
C ASN A 39 -25.01 14.12 3.72
N ALA A 40 -24.72 14.49 2.46
CA ALA A 40 -24.71 15.86 1.98
C ALA A 40 -25.96 16.17 1.15
N ASP A 41 -26.49 17.36 1.35
CA ASP A 41 -27.61 17.93 0.63
C ASP A 41 -27.12 18.64 -0.63
N ALA A 42 -27.42 18.05 -1.80
CA ALA A 42 -26.98 18.54 -3.10
C ALA A 42 -27.46 19.97 -3.37
N ASP A 43 -28.62 20.36 -2.84
CA ASP A 43 -29.17 21.70 -3.04
C ASP A 43 -28.40 22.74 -2.22
N ARG A 44 -27.64 22.32 -1.20
CA ARG A 44 -26.83 23.20 -0.34
C ARG A 44 -25.35 23.21 -0.71
N THR A 45 -24.87 22.35 -1.61
CA THR A 45 -23.45 22.26 -1.97
C THR A 45 -22.89 23.58 -2.51
N HIS A 46 -23.72 24.42 -3.14
CA HIS A 46 -23.32 25.76 -3.60
C HIS A 46 -22.95 26.74 -2.46
N LEU A 47 -23.30 26.41 -1.21
CA LEU A 47 -22.94 27.16 -0.01
C LEU A 47 -21.55 26.78 0.52
N ASN A 48 -20.95 25.71 0.01
CA ASN A 48 -19.59 25.31 0.36
C ASN A 48 -18.59 26.33 -0.20
N ARG A 49 -17.47 26.53 0.51
CA ARG A 49 -16.47 27.54 0.14
C ARG A 49 -15.07 27.00 0.23
N GLU A 50 -14.29 27.15 -0.83
CA GLU A 50 -12.84 27.00 -0.79
C GLU A 50 -12.24 28.28 -0.19
N LEU A 51 -11.46 28.13 0.89
CA LEU A 51 -10.98 29.23 1.72
C LEU A 51 -9.48 29.50 1.56
N VAL A 52 -8.77 28.59 0.91
CA VAL A 52 -7.34 28.69 0.61
C VAL A 52 -7.17 28.58 -0.89
N ARG A 53 -6.53 29.59 -1.48
CA ARG A 53 -6.25 29.62 -2.92
C ARG A 53 -5.07 28.70 -3.22
N PHE A 54 -5.21 27.86 -4.25
CA PHE A 54 -4.11 27.04 -4.73
C PHE A 54 -3.04 27.87 -5.48
N PRO A 55 -1.77 27.43 -5.47
CA PRO A 55 -0.72 28.01 -6.30
C PRO A 55 -1.05 27.94 -7.81
N ASP A 56 -0.39 28.78 -8.61
CA ASP A 56 -0.57 28.77 -10.06
C ASP A 56 -0.18 27.41 -10.66
N GLY A 57 -1.03 26.88 -11.55
CA GLY A 57 -0.85 25.55 -12.14
C GLY A 57 -1.28 24.37 -11.27
N VAL A 58 -1.79 24.61 -10.06
CA VAL A 58 -2.37 23.60 -9.17
C VAL A 58 -3.90 23.67 -9.24
N SER A 59 -4.53 22.56 -9.63
CA SER A 59 -5.98 22.51 -9.91
C SER A 59 -6.82 21.94 -8.78
N ASN A 60 -6.22 21.17 -7.88
CA ASN A 60 -6.92 20.47 -6.80
C ASN A 60 -6.02 20.26 -5.58
N ARG A 61 -6.63 19.86 -4.48
CA ARG A 61 -5.99 19.57 -3.19
C ARG A 61 -4.91 18.49 -3.27
N THR A 62 -5.10 17.46 -4.09
CA THR A 62 -4.09 16.39 -4.23
C THR A 62 -2.81 16.93 -4.88
N GLU A 63 -2.96 17.77 -5.90
CA GLU A 63 -1.85 18.50 -6.51
C GLU A 63 -1.26 19.52 -5.53
N ALA A 64 -2.06 20.21 -4.72
CA ALA A 64 -1.57 21.16 -3.72
C ALA A 64 -0.68 20.50 -2.66
N ILE A 65 -1.06 19.30 -2.18
CA ILE A 65 -0.22 18.49 -1.29
C ILE A 65 1.11 18.15 -1.96
N GLN A 66 1.07 17.71 -3.20
CA GLN A 66 2.26 17.27 -3.94
C GLN A 66 3.19 18.45 -4.26
N HIS A 67 2.63 19.57 -4.72
CA HIS A 67 3.34 20.83 -4.96
C HIS A 67 4.07 21.30 -3.69
N ARG A 68 3.39 21.29 -2.53
CA ARG A 68 4.03 21.68 -1.28
C ARG A 68 5.19 20.75 -0.90
N ILE A 69 5.06 19.44 -1.13
CA ILE A 69 6.14 18.46 -0.88
C ILE A 69 7.35 18.71 -1.77
N GLU A 70 7.12 19.00 -3.05
CA GLU A 70 8.16 19.24 -4.06
C GLU A 70 8.91 20.55 -3.83
N THR A 71 8.18 21.60 -3.45
CA THR A 71 8.73 22.94 -3.19
C THR A 71 9.30 23.11 -1.77
N ALA A 72 9.08 22.15 -0.87
CA ALA A 72 9.55 22.21 0.51
C ALA A 72 11.07 22.05 0.70
N GLY A 73 11.85 21.85 -0.37
CA GLY A 73 13.31 21.68 -0.27
C GLY A 73 13.72 20.40 0.47
N LEU A 74 12.89 19.34 0.37
CA LEU A 74 13.17 18.05 1.01
C LEU A 74 14.41 17.39 0.39
N ARG A 75 15.42 17.11 1.21
CA ARG A 75 16.65 16.44 0.76
C ARG A 75 16.52 14.92 0.61
N ARG A 76 15.49 14.33 1.19
CA ARG A 76 15.24 12.88 1.16
C ARG A 76 14.01 12.58 0.34
N LYS A 77 14.09 11.51 -0.45
CA LYS A 77 12.94 10.96 -1.17
C LYS A 77 11.82 10.63 -0.19
N VAL A 78 10.62 11.12 -0.48
CA VAL A 78 9.40 10.78 0.25
C VAL A 78 9.02 9.34 -0.09
N SER A 79 8.85 8.50 0.94
CA SER A 79 8.49 7.09 0.72
C SER A 79 7.00 6.95 0.41
N LYS A 80 6.62 5.85 -0.27
CA LYS A 80 5.21 5.58 -0.60
C LYS A 80 4.30 5.47 0.63
N ASN A 81 4.85 5.04 1.77
CA ASN A 81 4.12 4.81 3.02
C ASN A 81 4.19 6.00 3.99
N GLN A 82 4.89 7.08 3.62
CA GLN A 82 4.94 8.28 4.45
C GLN A 82 3.62 9.04 4.35
N THR A 83 3.14 9.52 5.50
CA THR A 83 1.95 10.39 5.57
C THR A 83 2.27 11.74 4.94
N LYS A 84 1.66 12.00 3.78
CA LYS A 84 1.84 13.22 3.00
C LYS A 84 0.99 14.39 3.49
N ALA A 85 -0.16 14.10 4.10
CA ALA A 85 -1.10 15.11 4.56
C ALA A 85 -1.71 14.71 5.91
N ILE A 86 -2.01 15.71 6.72
CA ILE A 86 -2.84 15.62 7.92
C ILE A 86 -4.14 16.34 7.61
N ARG A 87 -5.25 15.64 7.81
CA ARG A 87 -6.60 16.18 7.69
C ARG A 87 -6.98 16.74 9.05
N VAL A 88 -7.43 17.98 9.09
CA VAL A 88 -7.90 18.65 10.30
C VAL A 88 -9.37 18.99 10.09
N MET A 89 -10.24 18.38 10.89
CA MET A 89 -11.67 18.70 10.92
C MET A 89 -11.93 19.65 12.09
N LEU A 90 -12.54 20.80 11.79
CA LEU A 90 -12.83 21.86 12.76
C LEU A 90 -14.34 22.15 12.74
N THR A 91 -14.98 22.03 13.90
CA THR A 91 -16.40 22.35 14.08
C THR A 91 -16.68 22.63 15.57
N GLY A 92 -17.95 22.68 15.94
CA GLY A 92 -18.42 22.74 17.31
C GLY A 92 -19.66 21.86 17.51
N THR A 93 -20.23 21.92 18.70
CA THR A 93 -21.56 21.35 18.96
C THR A 93 -22.59 21.92 17.96
N HIS A 94 -23.51 21.06 17.49
CA HIS A 94 -24.42 21.37 16.39
C HIS A 94 -25.22 22.65 16.63
N GLU A 95 -25.83 22.77 17.81
CA GLU A 95 -26.66 23.90 18.20
C GLU A 95 -25.88 25.22 18.14
N GLN A 96 -24.67 25.26 18.72
CA GLN A 96 -23.81 26.45 18.67
C GLN A 96 -23.35 26.78 17.25
N MET A 97 -23.08 25.79 16.41
CA MET A 97 -22.69 26.02 15.02
C MET A 97 -23.84 26.62 14.20
N MET A 98 -25.08 26.19 14.45
CA MET A 98 -26.26 26.78 13.83
C MET A 98 -26.49 28.21 14.31
N GLU A 99 -26.28 28.51 15.60
CA GLU A 99 -26.33 29.88 16.12
C GLU A 99 -25.27 30.78 15.46
N ILE A 100 -24.01 30.32 15.37
CA ILE A 100 -22.93 31.06 14.69
C ILE A 100 -23.29 31.37 13.23
N ALA A 101 -23.88 30.41 12.53
CA ALA A 101 -24.30 30.58 11.14
C ALA A 101 -25.47 31.58 11.00
N ASN A 102 -26.52 31.42 11.80
CA ASN A 102 -27.73 32.23 11.75
C ASN A 102 -27.49 33.68 12.21
N ASP A 103 -26.56 33.89 13.16
CA ASP A 103 -26.17 35.21 13.66
C ASP A 103 -25.24 35.97 12.69
N GLY A 104 -24.90 35.40 11.53
CA GLY A 104 -23.95 36.00 10.59
C GLY A 104 -22.49 36.00 11.08
N LYS A 105 -22.17 35.27 12.16
CA LYS A 105 -20.82 35.16 12.74
C LYS A 105 -19.93 34.15 12.02
N LEU A 106 -20.45 33.45 11.01
CA LEU A 106 -19.75 32.40 10.26
C LEU A 106 -18.44 32.90 9.61
N GLY A 107 -18.43 34.12 9.07
CA GLY A 107 -17.22 34.72 8.49
C GLY A 107 -16.11 34.89 9.53
N SER A 108 -16.43 35.52 10.66
CA SER A 108 -15.49 35.70 11.77
C SER A 108 -14.99 34.36 12.33
N TRP A 109 -15.86 33.33 12.37
CA TRP A 109 -15.49 31.98 12.79
C TRP A 109 -14.50 31.36 11.81
N ILE A 110 -14.73 31.49 10.50
CA ILE A 110 -13.80 31.04 9.46
C ILE A 110 -12.44 31.72 9.61
N ASP A 111 -12.43 33.04 9.78
CA ASP A 111 -11.18 33.82 9.90
C ASP A 111 -10.37 33.40 11.14
N ALA A 112 -11.04 33.19 12.27
CA ALA A 112 -10.41 32.69 13.49
C ALA A 112 -9.79 31.30 13.30
N ASN A 113 -10.47 30.40 12.58
CA ASN A 113 -9.97 29.07 12.25
C ASN A 113 -8.78 29.11 11.31
N LEU A 114 -8.84 29.90 10.23
CA LEU A 114 -7.73 30.07 9.30
C LEU A 114 -6.51 30.66 10.00
N LYS A 115 -6.71 31.67 10.85
CA LYS A 115 -5.65 32.25 11.68
C LYS A 115 -4.99 31.19 12.56
N TRP A 116 -5.80 30.44 13.32
CA TRP A 116 -5.28 29.38 14.20
C TRP A 116 -4.51 28.30 13.44
N LEU A 117 -5.03 27.86 12.27
CA LEU A 117 -4.37 26.88 11.42
C LEU A 117 -3.00 27.37 10.92
N ARG A 118 -2.94 28.61 10.41
CA ARG A 118 -1.69 29.22 9.91
C ARG A 118 -0.67 29.41 11.02
N GLU A 119 -1.08 29.91 12.18
CA GLU A 119 -0.20 30.08 13.35
C GLU A 119 0.30 28.73 13.89
N THR A 120 -0.53 27.69 13.85
CA THR A 120 -0.20 26.38 14.42
C THR A 120 0.67 25.53 13.49
N PHE A 121 0.36 25.52 12.19
CA PHE A 121 0.99 24.61 11.23
C PHE A 121 1.91 25.29 10.22
N GLY A 122 1.85 26.62 10.11
CA GLY A 122 2.54 27.43 9.10
C GLY A 122 1.69 27.65 7.86
N ASP A 123 1.80 28.85 7.27
CA ASP A 123 1.00 29.26 6.10
C ASP A 123 1.24 28.35 4.89
N ASP A 124 2.52 28.11 4.54
CA ASP A 124 2.90 27.21 3.45
C ASP A 124 2.39 25.77 3.64
N ASN A 125 2.20 25.33 4.89
CA ASN A 125 1.79 23.97 5.18
C ASN A 125 0.27 23.79 5.09
N LEU A 126 -0.52 24.86 5.21
CA LEU A 126 -1.97 24.83 5.01
C LEU A 126 -2.30 24.93 3.53
N VAL A 127 -2.43 23.79 2.86
CA VAL A 127 -2.58 23.74 1.39
C VAL A 127 -4.03 23.75 0.91
N SER A 128 -4.98 23.48 1.80
CA SER A 128 -6.41 23.53 1.50
C SER A 128 -7.21 23.74 2.78
N CYS A 129 -8.27 24.53 2.70
CA CYS A 129 -9.32 24.61 3.71
C CYS A 129 -10.66 24.80 3.01
N VAL A 130 -11.64 23.94 3.28
CA VAL A 130 -12.96 23.99 2.65
C VAL A 130 -14.04 23.97 3.72
N LEU A 131 -15.00 24.89 3.62
CA LEU A 131 -16.21 24.92 4.42
C LEU A 131 -17.28 24.02 3.79
N HIS A 132 -17.83 23.11 4.57
CA HIS A 132 -19.00 22.32 4.24
C HIS A 132 -20.22 22.86 4.99
N MET A 133 -21.20 23.33 4.21
CA MET A 133 -22.51 23.82 4.65
C MET A 133 -23.63 22.91 4.17
N ASP A 134 -23.32 21.82 3.47
CA ASP A 134 -24.27 20.89 2.89
C ASP A 134 -24.51 19.64 3.74
N GLU A 135 -23.84 19.49 4.88
CA GLU A 135 -24.05 18.37 5.81
C GLU A 135 -24.87 18.80 7.04
N LYS A 136 -24.99 17.91 8.04
CA LYS A 136 -25.77 18.16 9.27
C LYS A 136 -25.27 19.39 10.04
N THR A 137 -23.96 19.52 10.22
CA THR A 137 -23.35 20.61 10.99
C THR A 137 -22.30 21.31 10.15
N PRO A 138 -22.28 22.66 10.09
CA PRO A 138 -21.20 23.40 9.45
C PRO A 138 -19.83 22.99 10.00
N HIS A 139 -18.89 22.67 9.11
CA HIS A 139 -17.54 22.28 9.52
C HIS A 139 -16.49 22.62 8.45
N LEU A 140 -15.23 22.70 8.87
CA LEU A 140 -14.10 22.92 7.98
C LEU A 140 -13.29 21.63 7.83
N HIS A 141 -12.93 21.34 6.59
CA HIS A 141 -11.89 20.40 6.25
C HIS A 141 -10.62 21.16 5.86
N ALA A 142 -9.64 21.20 6.77
CA ALA A 142 -8.31 21.72 6.50
C ALA A 142 -7.32 20.60 6.20
N THR A 143 -6.35 20.89 5.34
CA THR A 143 -5.30 19.94 4.94
C THR A 143 -3.94 20.56 5.14
N VAL A 144 -3.15 19.89 5.98
CA VAL A 144 -1.82 20.33 6.39
C VAL A 144 -0.78 19.35 5.87
N VAL A 145 0.23 19.84 5.14
CA VAL A 145 1.41 19.05 4.80
C VAL A 145 2.41 19.15 5.96
N PRO A 146 2.80 18.04 6.63
CA PRO A 146 3.58 18.10 7.86
C PRO A 146 5.08 18.29 7.58
N ILE A 147 5.44 19.40 6.94
CA ILE A 147 6.84 19.82 6.79
C ILE A 147 7.29 20.48 8.09
N VAL A 148 8.32 19.92 8.69
CA VAL A 148 8.95 20.46 9.90
C VAL A 148 10.42 20.78 9.61
N THR A 149 10.95 21.82 10.24
CA THR A 149 12.36 22.26 10.07
C THR A 149 13.20 22.00 11.32
N GLY A 150 12.55 21.78 12.47
CA GLY A 150 13.22 21.47 13.73
C GLY A 150 13.92 20.11 13.72
N GLU A 151 14.89 19.97 14.62
CA GLU A 151 15.63 18.71 14.79
C GLU A 151 14.68 17.53 15.02
N ARG A 152 15.07 16.36 14.51
CA ARG A 152 14.33 15.12 14.77
C ARG A 152 14.53 14.74 16.23
N ILE A 153 13.47 14.91 17.01
CA ILE A 153 13.45 14.42 18.40
C ILE A 153 13.28 12.90 18.37
N ARG A 154 14.32 12.17 18.80
CA ARG A 154 14.34 10.71 18.90
C ARG A 154 13.62 10.20 20.16
N ARG A 155 13.07 8.98 20.10
CA ARG A 155 12.55 8.31 21.30
C ARG A 155 13.72 7.79 22.12
N LYS A 156 13.64 7.82 23.45
CA LYS A 156 14.70 7.31 24.36
C LYS A 156 15.19 5.89 24.01
N ARG A 157 14.28 5.03 23.53
CA ARG A 157 14.57 3.65 23.09
C ARG A 157 15.41 3.51 21.81
N GLU A 158 15.55 4.57 21.02
CA GLU A 158 16.34 4.53 19.76
C GLU A 158 17.86 4.58 20.03
N GLY A 159 18.27 4.74 21.29
CA GLY A 159 19.68 4.78 21.70
C GLY A 159 20.38 6.10 21.32
N GLU A 160 21.70 6.11 21.50
CA GLU A 160 22.53 7.26 21.16
C GLU A 160 22.61 7.51 19.65
N LYS A 161 22.87 8.76 19.29
CA LYS A 161 22.94 9.24 17.91
C LYS A 161 24.13 8.58 17.20
N LYS A 162 23.89 7.49 16.46
CA LYS A 162 24.92 6.81 15.64
C LYS A 162 25.50 7.67 14.50
N TYR A 163 24.76 8.66 14.01
CA TYR A 163 25.17 9.51 12.88
C TYR A 163 24.58 10.92 13.02
N GLU A 164 25.25 11.92 12.43
CA GLU A 164 24.72 13.28 12.31
C GLU A 164 23.35 13.32 11.63
N THR A 165 22.41 14.01 12.25
CA THR A 165 21.09 14.22 11.68
C THR A 165 21.23 15.31 10.63
N LYS A 166 20.98 14.98 9.36
CA LYS A 166 20.95 15.99 8.29
C LYS A 166 19.97 17.10 8.66
N SER A 167 20.44 18.34 8.65
CA SER A 167 19.64 19.55 8.86
C SER A 167 18.79 19.87 7.62
N GLY A 168 17.67 20.56 7.86
CA GLY A 168 16.76 21.04 6.83
C GLY A 168 15.33 20.50 6.93
N PRO A 169 14.45 20.92 6.01
CA PRO A 169 13.04 20.54 5.99
C PRO A 169 12.86 19.02 5.87
N ARG A 170 11.86 18.50 6.58
CA ARG A 170 11.52 17.08 6.59
C ARG A 170 10.02 16.88 6.72
N LEU A 171 9.49 15.92 5.96
CA LEU A 171 8.10 15.49 6.06
C LEU A 171 7.93 14.55 7.26
N SER A 172 7.23 14.98 8.31
CA SER A 172 7.02 14.16 9.51
C SER A 172 5.69 14.44 10.21
N ALA A 173 4.69 13.62 9.87
CA ALA A 173 3.42 13.61 10.60
C ALA A 173 3.60 13.22 12.08
N ASP A 174 4.59 12.39 12.41
CA ASP A 174 4.85 11.98 13.79
C ASP A 174 5.19 13.17 14.68
N ASP A 175 5.90 14.17 14.17
CA ASP A 175 6.22 15.37 14.95
C ASP A 175 5.04 16.30 15.13
N VAL A 176 4.26 16.51 14.07
CA VAL A 176 3.07 17.33 14.13
C VAL A 176 2.00 16.68 15.02
N MET A 177 1.90 15.36 15.03
CA MET A 177 0.91 14.57 15.78
C MET A 177 1.47 13.90 17.04
N ARG A 178 2.54 14.46 17.63
CA ARG A 178 3.02 14.06 18.95
C ARG A 178 1.92 14.19 19.99
N ARG A 179 1.88 13.28 20.98
CA ARG A 179 0.89 13.32 22.08
C ARG A 179 0.85 14.69 22.78
N THR A 180 2.01 15.28 23.07
CA THR A 180 2.10 16.61 23.70
C THR A 180 1.50 17.70 22.82
N LYS A 181 1.84 17.69 21.52
CA LYS A 181 1.30 18.62 20.52
C LYS A 181 -0.22 18.51 20.37
N LEU A 182 -0.75 17.29 20.29
CA LEU A 182 -2.20 17.07 20.22
C LEU A 182 -2.92 17.64 21.44
N HIS A 183 -2.34 17.51 22.65
CA HIS A 183 -2.88 18.13 23.85
C HIS A 183 -2.80 19.67 23.80
N GLU A 184 -1.68 20.23 23.35
CA GLU A 184 -1.49 21.67 23.15
C GLU A 184 -2.52 22.23 22.15
N TYR A 185 -2.78 21.54 21.04
CA TYR A 185 -3.75 21.95 20.03
C TYR A 185 -5.16 22.02 20.59
N GLN A 186 -5.59 21.05 21.42
CA GLN A 186 -6.91 21.12 22.08
C GLN A 186 -7.03 22.35 22.98
N ASN A 187 -5.96 22.71 23.71
CA ASN A 187 -5.94 23.88 24.58
C ASN A 187 -5.99 25.19 23.76
N SER A 188 -5.11 25.33 22.76
CA SER A 188 -5.00 26.56 21.97
C SER A 188 -6.22 26.77 21.09
N TYR A 189 -6.77 25.70 20.51
CA TYR A 189 -7.98 25.76 19.69
C TYR A 189 -9.18 26.19 20.52
N ALA A 190 -9.38 25.62 21.71
CA ALA A 190 -10.45 26.05 22.60
C ALA A 190 -10.34 27.53 22.99
N LYS A 191 -9.12 28.04 23.19
CA LYS A 191 -8.90 29.48 23.43
C LYS A 191 -9.32 30.33 22.23
N ALA A 192 -8.99 29.89 21.01
CA ALA A 192 -9.38 30.58 19.77
C ALA A 192 -10.89 30.55 19.54
N MET A 193 -11.57 29.48 19.94
CA MET A 193 -13.01 29.30 19.73
C MET A 193 -13.89 29.85 20.86
N LYS A 194 -13.31 30.24 22.01
CA LYS A 194 -14.03 30.84 23.15
C LYS A 194 -14.93 32.03 22.77
N PRO A 195 -14.55 32.96 21.87
CA PRO A 195 -15.44 34.06 21.44
C PRO A 195 -16.73 33.60 20.75
N PHE A 196 -16.77 32.36 20.28
CA PHE A 196 -17.92 31.75 19.59
C PHE A 196 -18.75 30.84 20.50
N GLY A 197 -18.60 30.95 21.83
CA GLY A 197 -19.36 30.14 22.81
C GLY A 197 -18.85 28.70 22.97
N LEU A 198 -17.82 28.31 22.23
CA LEU A 198 -17.29 26.94 22.22
C LEU A 198 -16.18 26.76 23.26
N GLN A 199 -16.30 25.71 24.07
CA GLN A 199 -15.39 25.40 25.16
C GLN A 199 -14.48 24.22 24.84
N ARG A 200 -13.45 24.04 25.67
CA ARG A 200 -12.54 22.90 25.54
C ARG A 200 -13.24 21.59 25.86
N GLY A 201 -12.98 20.54 25.09
CA GLY A 201 -13.33 19.17 25.48
C GLY A 201 -12.71 18.73 26.81
N ILE A 202 -13.25 17.66 27.39
CA ILE A 202 -12.82 17.14 28.71
C ILE A 202 -11.34 16.72 28.67
N VAL A 203 -10.54 17.25 29.60
CA VAL A 203 -9.12 16.85 29.78
C VAL A 203 -9.09 15.40 30.26
N GLY A 204 -8.31 14.55 29.60
CA GLY A 204 -8.21 13.13 29.98
C GLY A 204 -9.45 12.31 29.64
N SER A 205 -10.30 12.79 28.72
CA SER A 205 -11.44 12.02 28.22
C SER A 205 -11.03 10.61 27.77
N THR A 206 -11.77 9.61 28.23
CA THR A 206 -11.62 8.20 27.84
C THR A 206 -12.43 7.85 26.59
N ALA A 207 -13.13 8.83 26.01
CA ALA A 207 -13.93 8.64 24.80
C ALA A 207 -13.04 8.16 23.64
N LYS A 208 -13.49 7.11 22.97
CA LYS A 208 -12.87 6.63 21.73
C LYS A 208 -13.54 7.31 20.56
N HIS A 209 -12.75 7.77 19.60
CA HIS A 209 -13.30 8.24 18.32
C HIS A 209 -14.03 7.08 17.65
N GLN A 210 -15.24 7.35 17.20
CA GLN A 210 -16.09 6.41 16.48
C GLN A 210 -16.15 6.86 15.03
N ALA A 211 -16.00 5.90 14.11
CA ALA A 211 -16.28 6.18 12.71
C ALA A 211 -17.78 6.48 12.53
N ASN A 212 -18.16 7.28 11.52
CA ASN A 212 -19.57 7.64 11.29
C ASN A 212 -20.50 6.42 11.20
N SER A 213 -20.04 5.31 10.60
CA SER A 213 -20.81 4.06 10.53
C SER A 213 -21.07 3.41 11.89
N GLU A 214 -20.10 3.46 12.81
CA GLU A 214 -20.25 2.97 14.18
C GLU A 214 -21.18 3.87 14.98
N TYR A 215 -21.08 5.19 14.78
CA TYR A 215 -21.99 6.17 15.39
C TYR A 215 -23.44 5.92 14.96
N TYR A 216 -23.70 5.73 13.65
CA TYR A 216 -25.04 5.41 13.16
C TYR A 216 -25.59 4.13 13.78
N ARG A 217 -24.77 3.09 13.90
CA ARG A 217 -25.18 1.82 14.52
C ARG A 217 -25.57 2.01 15.99
N GLN A 218 -24.77 2.76 16.75
CA GLN A 218 -25.06 3.03 18.16
C GLN A 218 -26.30 3.91 18.33
N GLN A 219 -26.48 4.90 17.48
CA GLN A 219 -27.64 5.80 17.54
C GLN A 219 -28.94 5.05 17.23
N VAL A 220 -28.93 4.10 16.29
CA VAL A 220 -30.08 3.21 16.04
C VAL A 220 -30.42 2.37 17.28
N ILE A 221 -29.42 1.81 17.97
CA ILE A 221 -29.62 1.05 19.22
C ILE A 221 -30.20 1.95 20.32
N GLN A 222 -29.66 3.17 20.47
CA GLN A 222 -30.16 4.12 21.47
C GLN A 222 -31.63 4.48 21.22
N TYR A 223 -32.00 4.75 19.95
CA TYR A 223 -33.39 5.03 19.61
C TYR A 223 -34.31 3.82 19.87
N GLU A 224 -33.83 2.59 19.68
CA GLU A 224 -34.60 1.39 20.05
C GLU A 224 -34.87 1.32 21.55
N GLU A 225 -33.85 1.59 22.38
CA GLU A 225 -34.00 1.61 23.84
C GLU A 225 -34.92 2.74 24.31
N ASP A 226 -34.81 3.93 23.73
CA ASP A 226 -35.63 5.08 24.11
C ASP A 226 -37.10 4.89 23.69
N ILE A 227 -37.34 4.34 22.50
CA ILE A 227 -38.69 3.94 22.07
C ILE A 227 -39.27 2.90 23.05
N ALA A 228 -38.49 1.90 23.47
CA ALA A 228 -38.95 0.89 24.41
C ALA A 228 -39.30 1.48 25.80
N LYS A 229 -38.50 2.43 26.30
CA LYS A 229 -38.80 3.15 27.56
C LYS A 229 -40.08 3.97 27.44
N LEU A 230 -40.24 4.75 26.37
CA LEU A 230 -41.44 5.54 26.14
C LEU A 230 -42.69 4.66 25.99
N GLN A 231 -42.57 3.50 25.35
CA GLN A 231 -43.65 2.52 25.27
C GLN A 231 -44.05 1.99 26.65
N ALA A 232 -43.09 1.66 27.52
CA ALA A 232 -43.37 1.25 28.90
C ALA A 232 -44.06 2.38 29.71
N ASP A 233 -43.70 3.64 29.47
CA ASP A 233 -44.36 4.79 30.12
C ASP A 233 -45.79 5.01 29.59
N VAL A 234 -46.04 4.75 28.31
CA VAL A 234 -47.40 4.73 27.73
C VAL A 234 -48.24 3.62 28.38
N GLU A 235 -47.69 2.41 28.55
CA GLU A 235 -48.39 1.30 29.21
C GLU A 235 -48.76 1.66 30.65
N LYS A 236 -47.83 2.19 31.45
CA LYS A 236 -48.11 2.67 32.81
C LYS A 236 -49.16 3.77 32.84
N ALA A 237 -49.12 4.70 31.88
CA ALA A 237 -50.10 5.76 31.78
C ALA A 237 -51.50 5.21 31.44
N GLN A 238 -51.58 4.17 30.59
CA GLN A 238 -52.82 3.46 30.26
C GLN A 238 -53.35 2.65 31.44
N GLU A 239 -52.50 1.98 32.22
CA GLU A 239 -52.90 1.28 33.45
C GLU A 239 -53.47 2.26 34.49
N GLY A 240 -52.81 3.41 34.68
CA GLY A 240 -53.32 4.48 35.54
C GLY A 240 -54.67 5.00 35.05
N ARG A 241 -54.80 5.24 33.74
CA ARG A 241 -56.06 5.64 33.10
C ARG A 241 -57.18 4.62 33.32
N ASN A 242 -56.89 3.33 33.13
CA ASN A 242 -57.86 2.24 33.32
C ASN A 242 -58.27 2.08 34.79
N THR A 243 -57.35 2.32 35.72
CA THR A 243 -57.62 2.32 37.16
C THR A 243 -58.56 3.47 37.54
N ILE A 244 -58.33 4.68 37.00
CA ILE A 244 -59.23 5.84 37.18
C ILE A 244 -60.60 5.55 36.57
N LEU A 245 -60.66 4.94 35.38
CA LEU A 245 -61.92 4.49 34.76
C LEU A 245 -62.71 3.53 35.67
N ALA A 246 -62.05 2.59 36.34
CA ALA A 246 -62.69 1.66 37.26
C ALA A 246 -63.28 2.33 38.51
N TRP A 247 -62.79 3.52 38.89
CA TRP A 247 -63.29 4.28 40.04
C TRP A 247 -64.54 5.12 39.76
N PHE A 248 -64.96 5.26 38.49
CA PHE A 248 -66.16 6.03 38.10
C PHE A 248 -67.45 5.53 38.76
N GLY A 249 -67.47 4.30 39.31
CA GLY A 249 -68.61 3.75 40.07
C GLY A 249 -68.68 4.10 41.57
N LYS A 250 -67.71 4.82 42.16
CA LYS A 250 -67.57 4.94 43.64
C LYS A 250 -67.59 6.34 44.27
N GLY A 251 -67.80 7.43 43.51
CA GLY A 251 -68.38 8.66 44.11
C GLY A 251 -67.59 9.98 44.16
N ASP A 252 -66.65 10.29 43.25
CA ASP A 252 -66.20 11.69 43.04
C ASP A 252 -65.88 11.96 41.55
N LEU A 253 -66.93 12.19 40.74
CA LEU A 253 -66.91 12.19 39.27
C LEU A 253 -66.10 13.35 38.64
N SER A 254 -66.03 14.50 39.29
CA SER A 254 -65.41 15.70 38.70
C SER A 254 -63.87 15.62 38.70
N LYS A 255 -63.27 15.16 39.81
CA LYS A 255 -61.81 14.98 39.91
C LYS A 255 -61.32 13.84 39.02
N ALA A 256 -62.04 12.71 39.00
CA ALA A 256 -61.71 11.57 38.14
C ALA A 256 -61.75 11.92 36.64
N LYS A 257 -62.70 12.76 36.20
CA LYS A 257 -62.74 13.26 34.81
C LYS A 257 -61.53 14.12 34.46
N LYS A 258 -61.08 14.97 35.37
CA LYS A 258 -59.91 15.83 35.15
C LYS A 258 -58.62 15.00 35.07
N GLU A 259 -58.41 14.07 36.01
CA GLU A 259 -57.25 13.17 36.00
C GLU A 259 -57.23 12.25 34.77
N LEU A 260 -58.40 11.82 34.30
CA LEU A 260 -58.52 11.05 33.06
C LEU A 260 -58.07 11.88 31.85
N ALA A 261 -58.53 13.13 31.74
CA ALA A 261 -58.14 14.03 30.67
C ALA A 261 -56.62 14.33 30.71
N ASP A 262 -56.05 14.55 31.90
CA ASP A 262 -54.61 14.77 32.06
C ASP A 262 -53.79 13.54 31.62
N LYS A 263 -54.27 12.32 31.90
CA LYS A 263 -53.64 11.07 31.42
C LYS A 263 -53.77 10.90 29.90
N ASP A 264 -54.90 11.25 29.30
CA ASP A 264 -55.08 11.21 27.85
C ASP A 264 -54.14 12.19 27.13
N VAL A 265 -53.95 13.40 27.69
CA VAL A 265 -52.97 14.38 27.17
C VAL A 265 -51.54 13.84 27.26
N LEU A 266 -51.17 13.22 28.39
CA LEU A 266 -49.85 12.62 28.56
C LEU A 266 -49.60 11.47 27.57
N ILE A 267 -50.57 10.57 27.38
CA ILE A 267 -50.49 9.48 26.41
C ILE A 267 -50.33 10.02 24.99
N ALA A 268 -51.05 11.10 24.63
CA ALA A 268 -50.94 11.73 23.33
C ALA A 268 -49.53 12.32 23.08
N GLU A 269 -48.95 13.00 24.08
CA GLU A 269 -47.60 13.57 23.99
C GLU A 269 -46.52 12.48 23.88
N LEU A 270 -46.60 11.42 24.70
CA LEU A 270 -45.67 10.29 24.63
C LEU A 270 -45.74 9.57 23.27
N ASN A 271 -46.96 9.34 22.74
CA ASN A 271 -47.13 8.74 21.42
C ASN A 271 -46.58 9.62 20.29
N LYS A 272 -46.69 10.95 20.43
CA LYS A 272 -46.09 11.89 19.48
C LYS A 272 -44.56 11.76 19.47
N GLN A 273 -43.93 11.73 20.65
CA GLN A 273 -42.48 11.54 20.78
C GLN A 273 -42.01 10.20 20.23
N ILE A 274 -42.75 9.10 20.49
CA ILE A 274 -42.46 7.78 19.90
C ILE A 274 -42.49 7.85 18.38
N LYS A 275 -43.49 8.52 17.79
CA LYS A 275 -43.62 8.64 16.34
C LYS A 275 -42.48 9.44 15.71
N GLU A 276 -42.04 10.51 16.37
CA GLU A 276 -40.90 11.32 15.95
C GLU A 276 -39.60 10.51 15.98
N LEU A 277 -39.31 9.80 17.07
CA LEU A 277 -38.13 8.93 17.18
C LEU A 277 -38.16 7.77 16.19
N GLN A 278 -39.33 7.18 15.91
CA GLN A 278 -39.48 6.15 14.88
C GLN A 278 -39.15 6.68 13.48
N ALA A 279 -39.59 7.90 13.16
CA ALA A 279 -39.28 8.54 11.88
C ALA A 279 -37.78 8.86 11.77
N GLU A 280 -37.15 9.37 12.83
CA GLU A 280 -35.71 9.62 12.87
C GLU A 280 -34.90 8.33 12.69
N LYS A 281 -35.26 7.27 13.41
CA LYS A 281 -34.62 5.95 13.29
C LYS A 281 -34.71 5.43 11.85
N ALA A 282 -35.90 5.47 11.24
CA ALA A 282 -36.10 4.99 9.87
C ALA A 282 -35.26 5.78 8.86
N ARG A 283 -35.22 7.12 9.01
CA ARG A 283 -34.39 7.99 8.16
C ARG A 283 -32.90 7.65 8.29
N LEU A 284 -32.41 7.48 9.51
CA LEU A 284 -31.01 7.16 9.78
C LEU A 284 -30.62 5.79 9.21
N GLN A 285 -31.50 4.79 9.33
CA GLN A 285 -31.29 3.45 8.77
C GLN A 285 -31.20 3.48 7.24
N GLU A 286 -32.06 4.24 6.57
CA GLU A 286 -32.04 4.36 5.11
C GLU A 286 -30.77 5.09 4.63
N GLN A 287 -30.36 6.16 5.32
CA GLN A 287 -29.10 6.84 5.03
C GLN A 287 -27.90 5.89 5.15
N HIS A 288 -27.80 5.15 6.26
CA HIS A 288 -26.71 4.22 6.48
C HIS A 288 -26.69 3.08 5.45
N LYS A 289 -27.86 2.54 5.07
CA LYS A 289 -28.00 1.50 4.04
C LYS A 289 -27.52 2.00 2.68
N SER A 290 -27.90 3.22 2.31
CA SER A 290 -27.47 3.86 1.06
C SER A 290 -25.95 4.10 1.03
N GLU A 291 -25.37 4.56 2.13
CA GLU A 291 -23.92 4.74 2.27
C GLU A 291 -23.15 3.42 2.12
N ILE A 292 -23.57 2.35 2.83
CA ILE A 292 -22.98 1.02 2.69
C ILE A 292 -23.09 0.51 1.27
N GLY A 293 -24.25 0.70 0.61
CA GLY A 293 -24.46 0.29 -0.78
C GLY A 293 -23.47 0.96 -1.74
N LYS A 294 -23.26 2.28 -1.62
CA LYS A 294 -22.28 3.01 -2.44
C LYS A 294 -20.85 2.57 -2.15
N LEU A 295 -20.50 2.37 -0.87
CA LEU A 295 -19.16 1.92 -0.48
C LEU A 295 -18.86 0.52 -1.04
N ARG A 296 -19.81 -0.41 -0.94
CA ARG A 296 -19.72 -1.75 -1.53
C ARG A 296 -19.52 -1.66 -3.04
N ASN A 297 -20.31 -0.84 -3.73
CA ASN A 297 -20.19 -0.64 -5.17
C ASN A 297 -18.84 -0.01 -5.56
N GLY A 298 -18.30 0.88 -4.73
CA GLY A 298 -16.97 1.46 -4.88
C GLY A 298 -15.86 0.41 -4.76
N TYR A 299 -15.87 -0.36 -3.67
CA TYR A 299 -14.90 -1.44 -3.47
C TYR A 299 -14.99 -2.52 -4.55
N GLN A 300 -16.20 -2.86 -5.02
CA GLN A 300 -16.36 -3.81 -6.10
C GLN A 300 -15.63 -3.32 -7.37
N LYS A 301 -15.80 -2.05 -7.74
CA LYS A 301 -15.09 -1.47 -8.90
C LYS A 301 -13.57 -1.47 -8.73
N GLU A 302 -13.06 -1.23 -7.52
CA GLU A 302 -11.62 -1.29 -7.25
C GLU A 302 -11.08 -2.72 -7.32
N ILE A 303 -11.83 -3.69 -6.78
CA ILE A 303 -11.51 -5.12 -6.86
C ILE A 303 -11.48 -5.55 -8.33
N ASP A 304 -12.52 -5.21 -9.11
CA ASP A 304 -12.60 -5.56 -10.54
C ASP A 304 -11.41 -4.97 -11.32
N LYS A 305 -11.03 -3.72 -11.01
CA LYS A 305 -9.85 -3.07 -11.62
C LYS A 305 -8.55 -3.78 -11.23
N ALA A 306 -8.39 -4.17 -9.98
CA ALA A 306 -7.20 -4.87 -9.50
C ALA A 306 -7.09 -6.27 -10.13
N ILE A 307 -8.21 -6.99 -10.25
CA ILE A 307 -8.30 -8.28 -10.95
C ILE A 307 -7.87 -8.09 -12.40
N HIS A 308 -8.45 -7.13 -13.11
CA HIS A 308 -8.10 -6.87 -14.50
C HIS A 308 -6.61 -6.54 -14.68
N GLN A 309 -6.02 -5.73 -13.80
CA GLN A 309 -4.59 -5.45 -13.83
C GLN A 309 -3.73 -6.69 -13.59
N ALA A 310 -4.13 -7.56 -12.65
CA ALA A 310 -3.44 -8.81 -12.37
C ALA A 310 -3.50 -9.76 -13.58
N GLU A 311 -4.66 -9.90 -14.21
CA GLU A 311 -4.83 -10.72 -15.42
C GLU A 311 -3.96 -10.24 -16.59
N VAL A 312 -3.88 -8.92 -16.81
CA VAL A 312 -3.03 -8.33 -17.85
C VAL A 312 -1.55 -8.61 -17.55
N ALA A 313 -1.12 -8.46 -16.30
CA ALA A 313 0.25 -8.75 -15.89
C ALA A 313 0.60 -10.23 -16.06
N GLU A 314 -0.33 -11.13 -15.76
CA GLU A 314 -0.14 -12.58 -15.93
C GLU A 314 0.03 -12.96 -17.41
N ARG A 315 -0.75 -12.35 -18.31
CA ARG A 315 -0.58 -12.56 -19.77
C ARG A 315 0.79 -12.09 -20.25
N GLN A 316 1.22 -10.90 -19.83
CA GLN A 316 2.55 -10.37 -20.17
C GLN A 316 3.68 -11.25 -19.62
N PHE A 317 3.51 -11.83 -18.43
CA PHE A 317 4.48 -12.76 -17.86
C PHE A 317 4.59 -14.04 -18.69
N LYS A 318 3.45 -14.65 -19.06
CA LYS A 318 3.40 -15.83 -19.94
C LYS A 318 4.06 -15.58 -21.30
N GLU A 319 3.83 -14.42 -21.90
CA GLU A 319 4.48 -14.03 -23.16
C GLU A 319 6.00 -13.89 -23.03
N LYS A 320 6.47 -13.28 -21.94
CA LYS A 320 7.91 -13.13 -21.66
C LYS A 320 8.59 -14.47 -21.39
N ASP A 321 7.96 -15.38 -20.64
CA ASP A 321 8.49 -16.72 -20.41
C ASP A 321 8.61 -17.50 -21.73
N ALA A 322 7.60 -17.44 -22.59
CA ALA A 322 7.66 -18.06 -23.92
C ALA A 322 8.79 -17.48 -24.79
N LEU A 323 9.07 -16.17 -24.68
CA LEU A 323 10.19 -15.53 -25.36
C LEU A 323 11.54 -15.98 -24.80
N ILE A 324 11.68 -16.03 -23.47
CA ILE A 324 12.89 -16.52 -22.79
C ILE A 324 13.19 -17.96 -23.23
N ASP A 325 12.19 -18.83 -23.30
CA ASP A 325 12.38 -20.20 -23.75
C ASP A 325 12.83 -20.30 -25.21
N ARG A 326 12.29 -19.47 -26.11
CA ARG A 326 12.77 -19.39 -27.50
C ARG A 326 14.22 -18.90 -27.57
N GLN A 327 14.56 -17.87 -26.82
CA GLN A 327 15.92 -17.33 -26.77
C GLN A 327 16.91 -18.35 -26.19
N ARG A 328 16.55 -19.07 -25.12
CA ARG A 328 17.36 -20.15 -24.55
C ARG A 328 17.65 -21.25 -25.57
N LYS A 329 16.62 -21.70 -26.31
CA LYS A 329 16.79 -22.68 -27.40
C LYS A 329 17.73 -22.17 -28.48
N GLN A 330 17.60 -20.90 -28.87
CA GLN A 330 18.46 -20.29 -29.89
C GLN A 330 19.92 -20.16 -29.41
N ILE A 331 20.15 -19.75 -28.15
CA ILE A 331 21.48 -19.66 -27.56
C ILE A 331 22.14 -21.04 -27.55
N SER A 332 21.42 -22.10 -27.12
CA SER A 332 21.94 -23.46 -27.14
C SER A 332 22.33 -23.94 -28.54
N LEU A 333 21.51 -23.64 -29.55
CA LEU A 333 21.83 -23.97 -30.95
C LEU A 333 23.06 -23.22 -31.46
N LEU A 334 23.22 -21.94 -31.10
CA LEU A 334 24.38 -21.14 -31.48
C LEU A 334 25.64 -21.60 -30.78
N ASP A 335 25.59 -21.94 -29.50
CA ASP A 335 26.73 -22.47 -28.75
C ASP A 335 27.24 -23.78 -29.37
N ARG A 336 26.33 -24.69 -29.74
CA ARG A 336 26.70 -25.94 -30.43
C ARG A 336 27.35 -25.72 -31.80
N LYS A 337 26.97 -24.67 -32.53
CA LYS A 337 27.57 -24.32 -33.83
C LYS A 337 28.94 -23.65 -33.67
N ALA A 338 29.08 -22.76 -32.68
CA ALA A 338 30.32 -22.04 -32.44
C ALA A 338 31.39 -22.93 -31.80
N ASN A 339 30.97 -23.85 -30.92
CA ASN A 339 31.85 -24.68 -30.11
C ASN A 339 31.52 -26.18 -30.27
N PRO A 340 31.61 -26.76 -31.48
CA PRO A 340 31.23 -28.15 -31.71
C PRO A 340 32.03 -29.14 -30.84
N GLN A 341 33.28 -28.80 -30.52
CA GLN A 341 34.18 -29.63 -29.69
C GLN A 341 33.67 -29.83 -28.25
N ARG A 342 32.84 -28.90 -27.75
CA ARG A 342 32.23 -29.02 -26.41
C ARG A 342 31.12 -30.07 -26.36
N TYR A 343 30.63 -30.53 -27.51
CA TYR A 343 29.52 -31.48 -27.62
C TYR A 343 29.96 -32.78 -28.31
N SER A 344 31.25 -33.12 -28.16
CA SER A 344 31.85 -34.34 -28.69
C SER A 344 32.73 -35.00 -27.64
N LEU A 345 32.68 -36.32 -27.56
CA LEU A 345 33.60 -37.09 -26.73
C LEU A 345 34.99 -37.10 -27.35
N SER A 346 36.02 -37.11 -26.51
CA SER A 346 37.42 -37.15 -26.94
C SER A 346 37.78 -38.42 -27.73
N SER A 347 37.01 -39.50 -27.55
CA SER A 347 37.09 -40.74 -28.30
C SER A 347 36.43 -40.69 -29.69
N GLY A 348 35.64 -39.65 -29.98
CA GLY A 348 34.78 -39.58 -31.16
C GLY A 348 33.48 -40.40 -31.07
N ALA A 349 33.22 -41.09 -29.95
CA ALA A 349 31.98 -41.82 -29.73
C ALA A 349 30.78 -40.89 -29.50
N GLU A 350 29.57 -41.38 -29.81
CA GLU A 350 28.32 -40.69 -29.49
C GLU A 350 27.98 -40.92 -28.01
N LEU A 351 27.80 -39.84 -27.24
CA LEU A 351 27.29 -39.94 -25.87
C LEU A 351 25.77 -40.16 -25.90
N VAL A 352 25.32 -41.33 -25.44
CA VAL A 352 23.90 -41.71 -25.46
C VAL A 352 23.18 -41.24 -24.20
N ARG A 353 23.83 -41.37 -23.05
CA ARG A 353 23.28 -41.00 -21.75
C ARG A 353 24.40 -40.86 -20.72
N VAL A 354 24.17 -39.97 -19.75
CA VAL A 354 24.92 -39.92 -18.49
C VAL A 354 23.99 -40.14 -17.30
N ASN A 355 24.53 -40.69 -16.22
CA ASN A 355 23.86 -40.77 -14.93
C ASN A 355 24.85 -40.47 -13.81
N VAL A 356 24.55 -39.44 -13.01
CA VAL A 356 25.36 -39.04 -11.86
C VAL A 356 24.66 -39.48 -10.59
N SER A 357 25.24 -40.44 -9.87
CA SER A 357 24.67 -40.95 -8.62
C SER A 357 25.35 -40.29 -7.41
N ASN A 358 24.53 -39.90 -6.42
CA ASN A 358 24.95 -39.43 -5.08
C ASN A 358 25.76 -38.11 -5.02
N TYR A 359 25.10 -37.01 -4.64
CA TYR A 359 25.67 -35.65 -4.63
C TYR A 359 26.80 -35.39 -3.63
N ARG A 360 26.99 -36.25 -2.61
CA ARG A 360 28.07 -36.09 -1.62
C ARG A 360 29.32 -36.90 -1.97
N ASN A 361 29.19 -37.89 -2.83
CA ASN A 361 30.30 -38.69 -3.34
C ASN A 361 29.92 -39.15 -4.76
N PRO A 362 30.04 -38.25 -5.75
CA PRO A 362 29.47 -38.50 -7.05
C PRO A 362 30.17 -39.66 -7.77
N SER A 363 29.38 -40.51 -8.41
CA SER A 363 29.84 -41.43 -9.44
C SER A 363 29.19 -41.09 -10.77
N LEU A 364 29.95 -41.18 -11.85
CA LEU A 364 29.49 -40.91 -13.20
C LEU A 364 29.43 -42.23 -13.98
N HIS A 365 28.23 -42.60 -14.41
CA HIS A 365 27.97 -43.70 -15.32
C HIS A 365 27.66 -43.12 -16.70
N ILE A 366 28.36 -43.60 -17.73
CA ILE A 366 28.21 -43.18 -19.12
C ILE A 366 27.76 -44.35 -19.99
N TRP A 367 26.96 -44.03 -21.02
CA TRP A 367 26.65 -44.92 -22.13
C TRP A 367 27.09 -44.24 -23.42
N THR A 368 27.99 -44.88 -24.16
CA THR A 368 28.53 -44.37 -25.41
C THR A 368 28.24 -45.34 -26.55
N ARG A 369 28.25 -44.84 -27.79
CA ARG A 369 28.00 -45.64 -28.99
C ARG A 369 29.02 -45.34 -30.07
N VAL A 370 29.52 -46.39 -30.71
CA VAL A 370 30.35 -46.31 -31.92
C VAL A 370 29.76 -47.29 -32.94
N GLY A 371 29.19 -46.75 -34.04
CA GLY A 371 28.42 -47.56 -34.99
C GLY A 371 27.18 -48.15 -34.34
N GLU A 372 27.01 -49.48 -34.42
CA GLU A 372 25.89 -50.20 -33.79
C GLU A 372 26.21 -50.72 -32.37
N GLU A 373 27.45 -50.58 -31.92
CA GLU A 373 27.89 -51.10 -30.62
C GLU A 373 27.69 -50.06 -29.51
N LEU A 374 26.99 -50.46 -28.44
CA LEU A 374 26.84 -49.69 -27.21
C LEU A 374 27.89 -50.14 -26.19
N PHE A 375 28.48 -49.17 -25.49
CA PHE A 375 29.43 -49.39 -24.42
C PHE A 375 29.00 -48.61 -23.18
N GLU A 376 29.23 -49.18 -22.00
CA GLU A 376 28.94 -48.53 -20.72
C GLU A 376 30.14 -48.60 -19.80
N ASN A 377 30.36 -47.54 -19.03
CA ASN A 377 31.45 -47.47 -18.07
C ASN A 377 31.08 -46.58 -16.89
N ILE A 378 31.63 -46.88 -15.71
CA ILE A 378 31.35 -46.14 -14.48
C ILE A 378 32.64 -45.77 -13.76
N LYS A 379 32.74 -44.50 -13.36
CA LYS A 379 33.80 -44.02 -12.47
C LYS A 379 33.20 -43.56 -11.14
N PHE A 380 33.85 -43.98 -10.06
CA PHE A 380 33.53 -43.61 -8.69
C PHE A 380 34.51 -42.55 -8.20
N GLN A 381 34.11 -41.80 -7.17
CA GLN A 381 34.97 -40.78 -6.53
C GLN A 381 35.46 -39.71 -7.52
N ILE A 382 34.55 -39.19 -8.32
CA ILE A 382 34.87 -38.14 -9.30
C ILE A 382 35.07 -36.80 -8.57
N ASP A 383 35.86 -35.92 -9.17
CA ASP A 383 36.14 -34.59 -8.64
C ASP A 383 34.83 -33.81 -8.39
N TYR A 384 34.67 -33.34 -7.14
CA TYR A 384 33.48 -32.63 -6.71
C TYR A 384 33.30 -31.29 -7.43
N ASP A 385 34.38 -30.55 -7.69
CA ASP A 385 34.32 -29.25 -8.36
C ASP A 385 33.93 -29.42 -9.83
N VAL A 386 34.42 -30.49 -10.47
CA VAL A 386 34.03 -30.85 -11.85
C VAL A 386 32.54 -31.21 -11.91
N ALA A 387 32.07 -32.06 -10.98
CA ALA A 387 30.66 -32.41 -10.87
C ALA A 387 29.78 -31.18 -10.57
N GLN A 388 30.24 -30.28 -9.70
CA GLN A 388 29.52 -29.06 -9.35
C GLN A 388 29.38 -28.10 -10.53
N ARG A 389 30.42 -27.96 -11.36
CA ARG A 389 30.34 -27.18 -12.62
C ARG A 389 29.30 -27.74 -13.58
N HIS A 390 29.23 -29.06 -13.70
CA HIS A 390 28.19 -29.73 -14.51
C HIS A 390 26.79 -29.48 -13.94
N PHE A 391 26.59 -29.63 -12.63
CA PHE A 391 25.30 -29.36 -11.98
C PHE A 391 24.83 -27.91 -12.13
N ASN A 392 25.77 -26.96 -12.13
CA ASN A 392 25.48 -25.55 -12.35
C ASN A 392 25.25 -25.21 -13.84
N GLY A 393 25.32 -26.18 -14.76
CA GLY A 393 25.15 -26.00 -16.20
C GLY A 393 26.30 -25.23 -16.85
N GLN A 394 27.48 -25.22 -16.23
CA GLN A 394 28.66 -24.47 -16.72
C GLN A 394 29.46 -25.27 -17.77
N ILE A 395 29.36 -26.59 -17.73
CA ILE A 395 29.97 -27.51 -18.70
C ILE A 395 28.90 -28.47 -19.25
N THR A 396 29.08 -28.92 -20.48
CA THR A 396 28.18 -29.90 -21.14
C THR A 396 28.35 -31.30 -20.57
N ASP A 397 27.46 -32.22 -20.93
CA ASP A 397 27.59 -33.64 -20.59
C ASP A 397 28.89 -34.21 -21.18
N GLU A 398 29.23 -33.86 -22.42
CA GLU A 398 30.44 -34.33 -23.08
C GLU A 398 31.72 -33.74 -22.47
N GLU A 399 31.73 -32.45 -22.11
CA GLU A 399 32.84 -31.83 -21.37
C GLU A 399 33.04 -32.47 -20.00
N PHE A 400 31.93 -32.81 -19.33
CA PHE A 400 31.98 -33.49 -18.05
C PHE A 400 32.52 -34.92 -18.17
N VAL A 401 32.07 -35.68 -19.17
CA VAL A 401 32.61 -37.01 -19.47
C VAL A 401 34.09 -36.94 -19.83
N ASN A 402 34.50 -36.00 -20.69
CA ASN A 402 35.90 -35.82 -21.07
C ASN A 402 36.80 -35.37 -19.91
N ALA A 403 36.25 -34.69 -18.90
CA ALA A 403 37.00 -34.34 -17.69
C ALA A 403 37.17 -35.52 -16.72
N VAL A 404 36.30 -36.54 -16.81
CA VAL A 404 36.28 -37.69 -15.88
C VAL A 404 36.88 -38.95 -16.51
N PHE A 405 36.70 -39.17 -17.81
CA PHE A 405 37.13 -40.36 -18.55
C PHE A 405 38.17 -40.02 -19.60
N GLU A 406 39.26 -40.80 -19.65
CA GLU A 406 40.20 -40.79 -20.75
C GLU A 406 39.55 -41.31 -22.03
N SER A 407 40.06 -40.89 -23.18
CA SER A 407 39.47 -41.23 -24.49
C SER A 407 39.31 -42.75 -24.72
N GLN A 408 40.23 -43.57 -24.22
CA GLN A 408 40.18 -45.03 -24.30
C GLN A 408 39.12 -45.65 -23.39
N GLU A 409 38.76 -44.98 -22.28
CA GLU A 409 37.77 -45.46 -21.32
C GLU A 409 36.34 -45.11 -21.74
N GLN A 410 36.18 -44.35 -22.82
CA GLN A 410 34.89 -43.95 -23.40
C GLN A 410 34.38 -44.94 -24.45
N VAL A 411 35.15 -45.97 -24.80
CA VAL A 411 34.86 -46.95 -25.87
C VAL A 411 35.25 -48.36 -25.45
N ASN A 412 34.82 -49.38 -26.21
CA ASN A 412 35.18 -50.76 -25.90
C ASN A 412 36.66 -51.06 -26.18
N GLY A 413 37.18 -52.19 -25.66
CA GLY A 413 38.61 -52.49 -25.72
C GLY A 413 39.20 -52.53 -27.14
N LYS A 414 38.48 -53.09 -28.12
CA LYS A 414 38.94 -53.13 -29.52
C LYS A 414 39.02 -51.73 -30.13
N GLN A 415 38.05 -50.87 -29.80
CA GLN A 415 38.01 -49.49 -30.25
C GLN A 415 39.11 -48.64 -29.55
N ALA A 416 39.39 -48.91 -28.28
CA ALA A 416 40.46 -48.25 -27.53
C ALA A 416 41.85 -48.56 -28.11
N GLU A 417 42.11 -49.80 -28.54
CA GLU A 417 43.35 -50.19 -29.22
C GLU A 417 43.53 -49.45 -30.54
N LEU A 418 42.47 -49.35 -31.35
CA LEU A 418 42.47 -48.61 -32.61
C LEU A 418 42.71 -47.11 -32.38
N LEU A 419 42.08 -46.54 -31.35
CA LEU A 419 42.26 -45.14 -30.95
C LEU A 419 43.73 -44.86 -30.54
N GLY A 420 44.35 -45.76 -29.79
CA GLY A 420 45.76 -45.67 -29.40
C GLY A 420 46.72 -45.75 -30.59
N ALA A 421 46.46 -46.64 -31.55
CA ALA A 421 47.24 -46.74 -32.79
C ALA A 421 47.11 -45.46 -33.64
N ALA A 422 45.89 -44.92 -33.76
CA ALA A 422 45.63 -43.68 -34.49
C ALA A 422 46.33 -42.46 -33.87
N PHE A 423 46.29 -42.30 -32.54
CA PHE A 423 47.02 -41.21 -31.86
C PHE A 423 48.54 -41.33 -32.02
N THR A 424 49.08 -42.55 -32.00
CA THR A 424 50.52 -42.79 -32.21
C THR A 424 50.96 -42.42 -33.63
N LEU A 425 50.12 -42.70 -34.63
CA LEU A 425 50.36 -42.31 -36.03
C LEU A 425 50.27 -40.78 -36.23
N VAL A 426 49.30 -40.12 -35.59
CA VAL A 426 49.08 -38.67 -35.71
C VAL A 426 50.13 -37.85 -34.93
N ALA A 427 50.61 -38.35 -33.79
CA ALA A 427 51.66 -37.72 -33.00
C ALA A 427 53.07 -37.89 -33.59
N GLY A 428 53.19 -38.52 -34.78
CA GLY A 428 54.46 -38.78 -35.44
C GLY A 428 55.30 -39.80 -34.68
N GLY A 429 54.83 -41.05 -34.60
CA GLY A 429 55.46 -42.17 -33.89
C GLY A 429 56.99 -42.23 -34.02
N PRO A 430 57.68 -42.92 -33.08
CA PRO A 430 59.12 -42.81 -32.88
C PRO A 430 59.88 -42.93 -34.21
N ALA A 431 60.68 -41.91 -34.52
CA ALA A 431 61.45 -41.83 -35.76
C ALA A 431 62.31 -43.09 -35.94
N GLU A 432 62.06 -43.86 -36.99
CA GLU A 432 63.02 -44.86 -37.47
C GLU A 432 64.29 -44.13 -37.93
N VAL A 433 65.42 -44.53 -37.36
CA VAL A 433 66.73 -43.92 -37.62
C VAL A 433 67.21 -44.36 -39.01
N HIS A 434 66.97 -43.52 -40.02
CA HIS A 434 67.64 -43.68 -41.31
C HIS A 434 69.05 -43.10 -41.24
N VAL A 435 70.06 -43.98 -41.36
CA VAL A 435 71.48 -43.61 -41.45
C VAL A 435 71.76 -43.07 -42.85
N GLY A 436 72.10 -41.79 -42.94
CA GLY A 436 72.51 -41.14 -44.18
C GLY A 436 73.48 -39.99 -43.89
N THR A 437 74.76 -40.23 -44.17
CA THR A 437 75.86 -39.26 -44.14
C THR A 437 75.66 -38.15 -45.17
N GLY A 438 75.87 -36.88 -44.80
CA GLY A 438 75.92 -35.81 -45.79
C GLY A 438 76.07 -34.42 -45.19
N SER A 439 77.29 -33.90 -45.23
CA SER A 439 77.64 -32.50 -44.98
C SER A 439 77.01 -31.56 -46.01
N GLY A 440 76.56 -30.38 -45.59
CA GLY A 440 76.30 -29.27 -46.51
C GLY A 440 75.46 -28.17 -45.86
N GLY A 441 76.08 -27.05 -45.50
CA GLY A 441 75.36 -25.86 -45.06
C GLY A 441 74.72 -25.09 -46.21
N SER A 442 73.74 -24.23 -45.90
CA SER A 442 73.69 -22.81 -46.28
C SER A 442 72.34 -22.19 -45.91
N SER A 443 72.41 -21.04 -45.22
CA SER A 443 71.64 -19.79 -45.44
C SER A 443 70.10 -19.74 -45.58
N SER A 444 69.54 -18.87 -44.72
CA SER A 444 68.50 -17.82 -44.93
C SER A 444 67.05 -18.26 -45.24
N ASP A 445 65.96 -17.56 -44.89
CA ASP A 445 65.72 -16.15 -44.55
C ASP A 445 64.54 -16.03 -43.53
N LEU A 446 64.64 -15.05 -42.62
CA LEU A 446 63.53 -14.46 -41.82
C LEU A 446 62.52 -13.72 -42.76
N PRO A 447 61.47 -12.97 -42.34
CA PRO A 447 60.98 -12.58 -40.99
C PRO A 447 59.43 -12.70 -40.85
N TRP A 448 58.75 -12.56 -39.71
CA TRP A 448 58.59 -11.34 -38.90
C TRP A 448 57.92 -11.67 -37.55
N GLY A 449 58.59 -11.28 -36.47
CA GLY A 449 58.06 -11.22 -35.11
C GLY A 449 57.49 -9.85 -34.73
N GLU A 450 56.83 -9.86 -33.58
CA GLU A 450 55.91 -8.87 -33.02
C GLU A 450 56.43 -7.44 -32.83
N GLN A 451 55.54 -6.46 -33.07
CA GLN A 451 55.69 -5.07 -32.64
C GLN A 451 55.39 -4.92 -31.14
N LYS A 452 56.41 -4.61 -30.34
CA LYS A 452 56.22 -3.95 -29.03
C LYS A 452 56.36 -2.43 -29.20
N LYS A 453 55.25 -1.72 -28.95
CA LYS A 453 55.22 -0.25 -28.80
C LYS A 453 55.86 0.15 -27.48
N GLY A 454 56.91 0.95 -27.56
CA GLY A 454 57.37 1.83 -26.49
C GLY A 454 57.34 3.26 -26.99
N ASN A 455 56.58 4.14 -26.32
CA ASN A 455 56.73 5.58 -26.45
C ASN A 455 57.21 6.13 -25.09
N ARG A 456 58.39 6.76 -25.13
CA ARG A 456 58.88 7.71 -24.12
C ARG A 456 58.64 9.11 -24.67
N ARG A 457 57.97 9.96 -23.90
CA ARG A 457 58.51 11.21 -23.34
C ARG A 457 57.46 11.88 -22.47
#